data_AF-A0A2E7TPG3-F1
#
_entry.id   AF-A0A2E7TPG3-F1
#
_cell.length_a   1.000
_cell.length_b   1.000
_cell.length_c   1.000
_cell.angle_alpha   90.00
_cell.angle_beta   90.00
_cell.angle_gamma   90.00
#
_symmetry.space_group_name_H-M   'P 1'
#
loop_
_entity.id
_entity.type
_entity.pdbx_description
1 polymer ?
#
loop_
_entity_poly.entity_id
_entity_poly.type
_entity_poly.pdbx_seq_one_letter_code
_entity_poly.pdbx_strand_id
1 'polypeptide(L)'
;MRLIDQGHEVSVGYMTNGSMAVHDEDVVNRLSFMRHFMKTFELKEDKIEEFSVKIKSFFQSKDSSTIDLPEVVEIKSLIRKREAQSAYRFCGVDDDNAYFLDLPFYKTGKAQKNPISDEDIKRVKELILEIKPHQIFVAGDKADPHGTHQKCLEIFRSAFQELIDENQKWVEDCWIWQYRGAWLEWPIDEIEMAVPLSPDEVAKKRSAIFKHESQKNGGVFPGDDARAFWERAEDRNRKTAELYNQLGLPEYQAAEAFKRLRF
;
A
#
# COMPACT_ATOMS: atom_id res chain seq x y z
N MET A 1 7.77 4.43 -11.17
CA MET A 1 8.08 5.67 -11.90
C MET A 1 9.48 5.59 -12.51
N ARG A 2 10.58 5.85 -11.78
CA ARG A 2 11.94 5.80 -12.37
C ARG A 2 12.25 4.51 -13.15
N LEU A 3 11.95 3.34 -12.57
CA LEU A 3 12.19 2.07 -13.26
C LEU A 3 11.37 1.95 -14.57
N ILE A 4 10.16 2.47 -14.59
CA ILE A 4 9.29 2.48 -15.78
C ILE A 4 9.83 3.47 -16.82
N ASP A 5 10.24 4.67 -16.39
CA ASP A 5 10.87 5.68 -17.25
C ASP A 5 12.18 5.15 -17.89
N GLN A 6 12.84 4.18 -17.24
CA GLN A 6 14.03 3.48 -17.73
C GLN A 6 13.72 2.27 -18.62
N GLY A 7 12.45 1.94 -18.86
CA GLY A 7 12.03 0.83 -19.71
C GLY A 7 12.03 -0.54 -19.04
N HIS A 8 12.06 -0.61 -17.70
CA HIS A 8 11.90 -1.87 -16.98
C HIS A 8 10.44 -2.30 -16.92
N GLU A 9 10.21 -3.62 -16.95
CA GLU A 9 8.92 -4.21 -16.59
C GLU A 9 8.73 -4.12 -15.07
N VAL A 10 7.61 -3.51 -14.65
CA VAL A 10 7.33 -3.25 -13.24
C VAL A 10 5.95 -3.76 -12.89
N SER A 11 5.92 -4.71 -11.96
CA SER A 11 4.70 -5.24 -11.37
C SER A 11 4.53 -4.77 -9.93
N VAL A 12 3.29 -4.66 -9.48
CA VAL A 12 2.95 -4.24 -8.11
C VAL A 12 2.02 -5.27 -7.47
N GLY A 13 2.46 -5.87 -6.36
CA GLY A 13 1.67 -6.81 -5.57
C GLY A 13 1.06 -6.16 -4.32
N TYR A 14 -0.26 -6.04 -4.27
CA TYR A 14 -1.02 -5.61 -3.10
C TYR A 14 -1.42 -6.83 -2.27
N MET A 15 -0.74 -7.01 -1.14
CA MET A 15 -0.97 -8.14 -0.23
C MET A 15 -2.31 -8.03 0.52
N THR A 16 -2.74 -6.83 0.88
CA THR A 16 -3.98 -6.62 1.66
C THR A 16 -4.91 -5.64 0.97
N ASN A 17 -6.21 -5.74 1.28
CA ASN A 17 -7.23 -4.86 0.69
C ASN A 17 -7.33 -3.48 1.35
N GLY A 18 -6.67 -3.27 2.51
CA GLY A 18 -6.63 -1.98 3.19
C GLY A 18 -7.97 -1.46 3.72
N SER A 19 -9.02 -2.29 3.74
CA SER A 19 -10.38 -1.91 4.13
C SER A 19 -10.49 -1.26 5.51
N MET A 20 -9.64 -1.66 6.46
CA MET A 20 -9.66 -1.11 7.82
C MET A 20 -9.20 0.35 7.90
N ALA A 21 -8.54 0.87 6.87
CA ALA A 21 -7.99 2.22 6.85
C ALA A 21 -8.87 3.24 6.10
N VAL A 22 -10.13 2.90 5.82
CA VAL A 22 -11.09 3.80 5.15
C VAL A 22 -12.12 4.31 6.14
N HIS A 23 -12.33 5.63 6.14
CA HIS A 23 -13.33 6.28 6.98
C HIS A 23 -14.75 5.91 6.55
N ASP A 24 -15.67 5.82 7.51
CA ASP A 24 -17.08 5.51 7.22
C ASP A 24 -17.72 6.57 6.31
N GLU A 25 -17.29 7.83 6.42
CA GLU A 25 -17.74 8.93 5.55
C GLU A 25 -17.39 8.69 4.08
N ASP A 26 -16.24 8.05 3.78
CA ASP A 26 -15.89 7.72 2.41
C ASP A 26 -16.89 6.74 1.79
N VAL A 27 -17.38 5.78 2.57
CA VAL A 27 -18.43 4.84 2.15
C VAL A 27 -19.74 5.59 1.88
N VAL A 28 -20.16 6.46 2.80
CA VAL A 28 -21.40 7.25 2.64
C VAL A 28 -21.34 8.13 1.40
N ASN A 29 -20.22 8.80 1.15
CA ASN A 29 -20.03 9.66 -0.01
C ASN A 29 -20.11 8.88 -1.33
N ARG A 30 -19.53 7.68 -1.38
CA ARG A 30 -19.53 6.82 -2.59
C ARG A 30 -20.93 6.28 -2.86
N LEU A 31 -21.66 5.87 -1.82
CA LEU A 31 -23.07 5.47 -1.94
C LEU A 31 -23.96 6.63 -2.38
N SER A 32 -23.75 7.82 -1.83
CA SER A 32 -24.46 9.03 -2.24
C SER A 32 -24.22 9.34 -3.73
N PHE A 33 -22.97 9.27 -4.19
CA PHE A 33 -22.65 9.43 -5.61
C PHE A 33 -23.38 8.39 -6.48
N MET A 34 -23.32 7.11 -6.11
CA MET A 34 -23.99 6.04 -6.87
C MET A 34 -25.50 6.24 -6.96
N ARG A 35 -26.15 6.65 -5.87
CA ARG A 35 -27.58 6.99 -5.88
C ARG A 35 -27.90 8.14 -6.83
N HIS A 36 -27.16 9.25 -6.74
CA HIS A 36 -27.38 10.39 -7.62
C HIS A 36 -27.10 10.04 -9.09
N PHE A 37 -26.06 9.24 -9.35
CA PHE A 37 -25.75 8.73 -10.68
C PHE A 37 -26.92 7.91 -11.25
N MET A 38 -27.37 6.89 -10.51
CA MET A 38 -28.47 6.04 -10.96
C MET A 38 -29.75 6.83 -11.22
N LYS A 39 -30.06 7.80 -10.36
CA LYS A 39 -31.20 8.72 -10.55
C LYS A 39 -31.05 9.63 -11.76
N THR A 40 -29.87 10.18 -11.98
CA THR A 40 -29.59 11.09 -13.09
C THR A 40 -29.74 10.39 -14.44
N PHE A 41 -29.38 9.10 -14.51
CA PHE A 41 -29.41 8.30 -15.73
C PHE A 41 -30.60 7.32 -15.78
N GLU A 42 -31.62 7.51 -14.92
CA GLU A 42 -32.86 6.71 -14.89
C GLU A 42 -32.62 5.18 -14.82
N LEU A 43 -31.58 4.77 -14.09
CA LEU A 43 -31.25 3.36 -13.86
C LEU A 43 -32.05 2.81 -12.67
N LYS A 44 -32.39 1.52 -12.68
CA LYS A 44 -33.22 0.89 -11.63
C LYS A 44 -32.66 1.10 -10.21
N GLU A 45 -33.34 1.92 -9.39
CA GLU A 45 -32.83 2.41 -8.10
C GLU A 45 -33.18 1.54 -6.88
N ASP A 46 -34.21 0.68 -6.95
CA ASP A 46 -34.86 0.10 -5.76
C ASP A 46 -33.86 -0.52 -4.76
N LYS A 47 -32.88 -1.26 -5.28
CA LYS A 47 -31.88 -1.95 -4.44
C LYS A 47 -30.81 -1.01 -3.87
N ILE A 48 -30.42 0.07 -4.58
CA ILE A 48 -29.36 0.96 -4.09
C ILE A 48 -29.88 1.87 -2.97
N GLU A 49 -31.16 2.23 -3.01
CA GLU A 49 -31.77 3.06 -1.98
C GLU A 49 -31.89 2.28 -0.66
N GLU A 50 -32.50 1.09 -0.69
CA GLU A 50 -32.60 0.19 0.46
C GLU A 50 -31.23 -0.11 1.08
N PHE A 51 -30.26 -0.43 0.22
CA PHE A 51 -28.90 -0.70 0.64
C PHE A 51 -28.24 0.52 1.29
N SER A 52 -28.42 1.71 0.72
CA SER A 52 -27.87 2.95 1.28
C SER A 52 -28.50 3.32 2.61
N VAL A 53 -29.82 3.10 2.78
CA VAL A 53 -30.51 3.32 4.06
C VAL A 53 -29.95 2.35 5.12
N LYS A 54 -29.83 1.05 4.80
CA LYS A 54 -29.23 0.05 5.69
C LYS A 54 -27.85 0.49 6.21
N ILE A 55 -26.96 0.89 5.31
CA ILE A 55 -25.57 1.27 5.66
C ILE A 55 -25.54 2.57 6.49
N LYS A 56 -26.36 3.58 6.13
CA LYS A 56 -26.46 4.81 6.92
C LYS A 56 -26.99 4.56 8.33
N SER A 57 -28.05 3.75 8.46
CA SER A 57 -28.60 3.38 9.77
C SER A 57 -27.59 2.59 10.60
N PHE A 58 -26.82 1.70 9.98
CA PHE A 58 -25.71 1.00 10.65
C PHE A 58 -24.71 2.01 11.23
N PHE A 59 -24.18 2.94 10.43
CA PHE A 59 -23.23 3.95 10.90
C PHE A 59 -23.78 4.88 11.98
N GLN A 60 -25.08 5.20 11.97
CA GLN A 60 -25.73 6.00 13.01
C GLN A 60 -25.81 5.27 14.36
N SER A 61 -25.94 3.94 14.33
CA SER A 61 -26.00 3.09 15.53
C SER A 61 -24.64 2.57 16.00
N LYS A 62 -23.61 2.68 15.15
CA LYS A 62 -22.29 2.10 15.34
C LYS A 62 -21.52 2.86 16.43
N ASP A 63 -20.87 2.11 17.32
CA ASP A 63 -19.87 2.64 18.25
C ASP A 63 -18.44 2.15 17.87
N SER A 64 -17.44 2.58 18.64
CA SER A 64 -16.03 2.23 18.40
C SER A 64 -15.72 0.73 18.53
N SER A 65 -16.61 -0.07 19.14
CA SER A 65 -16.43 -1.52 19.33
C SER A 65 -17.18 -2.35 18.28
N THR A 66 -18.06 -1.72 17.52
CA THR A 66 -18.93 -2.38 16.56
C THR A 66 -18.15 -2.80 15.31
N ILE A 67 -18.26 -4.09 14.98
CA ILE A 67 -17.64 -4.67 13.78
C ILE A 67 -18.39 -4.21 12.54
N ASP A 68 -17.66 -3.79 11.51
CA ASP A 68 -18.24 -3.40 10.23
C ASP A 68 -19.02 -4.56 9.58
N LEU A 69 -20.17 -4.22 8.97
CA LEU A 69 -20.91 -5.17 8.15
C LEU A 69 -20.01 -5.70 7.01
N PRO A 70 -20.17 -6.97 6.58
CA PRO A 70 -19.42 -7.52 5.46
C PRO A 70 -19.49 -6.63 4.21
N GLU A 71 -20.65 -6.03 3.95
CA GLU A 71 -20.83 -5.15 2.80
C GLU A 71 -20.09 -3.80 2.96
N VAL A 72 -19.94 -3.28 4.19
CA VAL A 72 -19.12 -2.09 4.46
C VAL A 72 -17.65 -2.40 4.20
N VAL A 73 -17.15 -3.53 4.72
CA VAL A 73 -15.77 -3.98 4.51
C VAL A 73 -15.48 -4.11 3.01
N GLU A 74 -16.40 -4.69 2.25
CA GLU A 74 -16.26 -4.83 0.80
C GLU A 74 -16.21 -3.48 0.08
N ILE A 75 -17.08 -2.53 0.43
CA ILE A 75 -17.04 -1.19 -0.18
C ILE A 75 -15.71 -0.49 0.15
N LYS A 76 -15.23 -0.59 1.39
CA LYS A 76 -13.94 -0.02 1.79
C LYS A 76 -12.77 -0.65 1.00
N SER A 77 -12.79 -1.97 0.82
CA SER A 77 -11.84 -2.68 -0.05
C SER A 77 -11.87 -2.16 -1.50
N LEU A 78 -13.08 -1.96 -2.06
CA LEU A 78 -13.24 -1.44 -3.41
C LEU A 78 -12.71 -0.01 -3.55
N ILE A 79 -12.95 0.86 -2.55
CA ILE A 79 -12.40 2.22 -2.51
C ILE A 79 -10.87 2.18 -2.60
N ARG A 80 -10.23 1.39 -1.74
CA ARG A 80 -8.77 1.23 -1.72
C ARG A 80 -8.23 0.63 -3.01
N LYS A 81 -8.92 -0.36 -3.58
CA LYS A 81 -8.57 -0.95 -4.87
C LYS A 81 -8.61 0.11 -5.97
N ARG A 82 -9.69 0.90 -6.09
CA ARG A 82 -9.80 1.97 -7.09
C ARG A 82 -8.73 3.04 -6.95
N GLU A 83 -8.41 3.42 -5.72
CA GLU A 83 -7.30 4.34 -5.43
C GLU A 83 -5.95 3.78 -5.87
N ALA A 84 -5.67 2.50 -5.53
CA ALA A 84 -4.48 1.80 -5.98
C ALA A 84 -4.40 1.76 -7.52
N GLN A 85 -5.52 1.48 -8.20
CA GLN A 85 -5.61 1.53 -9.66
C GLN A 85 -5.27 2.89 -10.24
N SER A 86 -5.79 3.96 -9.63
CA SER A 86 -5.44 5.32 -10.04
C SER A 86 -3.95 5.62 -9.82
N ALA A 87 -3.37 5.16 -8.70
CA ALA A 87 -1.98 5.38 -8.34
C ALA A 87 -0.99 4.64 -9.24
N TYR A 88 -1.17 3.32 -9.44
CA TYR A 88 -0.22 2.54 -10.23
C TYR A 88 -0.29 2.92 -11.72
N ARG A 89 -1.47 3.23 -12.26
CA ARG A 89 -1.61 3.72 -13.64
C ARG A 89 -0.94 5.07 -13.83
N PHE A 90 -1.12 5.98 -12.86
CA PHE A 90 -0.41 7.26 -12.87
C PHE A 90 1.12 7.06 -12.83
N CYS A 91 1.59 6.03 -12.14
CA CYS A 91 3.00 5.66 -12.11
C CYS A 91 3.51 4.98 -13.38
N GLY A 92 2.62 4.61 -14.33
CA GLY A 92 2.94 3.93 -15.59
C GLY A 92 2.87 2.39 -15.54
N VAL A 93 2.22 1.81 -14.52
CA VAL A 93 1.98 0.35 -14.43
C VAL A 93 0.64 0.02 -15.07
N ASP A 94 0.61 -1.02 -15.90
CA ASP A 94 -0.62 -1.53 -16.52
C ASP A 94 -1.40 -2.45 -15.56
N ASP A 95 -2.70 -2.61 -15.82
CA ASP A 95 -3.59 -3.43 -14.99
C ASP A 95 -3.13 -4.90 -14.92
N ASP A 96 -2.57 -5.43 -16.01
CA ASP A 96 -2.07 -6.81 -16.09
C ASP A 96 -0.85 -7.03 -15.18
N ASN A 97 -0.16 -5.94 -14.80
CA ASN A 97 1.00 -5.96 -13.91
C ASN A 97 0.64 -5.56 -12.46
N ALA A 98 -0.65 -5.42 -12.13
CA ALA A 98 -1.12 -5.06 -10.81
C ALA A 98 -1.92 -6.18 -10.16
N TYR A 99 -1.35 -6.79 -9.13
CA TYR A 99 -1.86 -8.00 -8.50
C TYR A 99 -2.48 -7.69 -7.13
N PHE A 100 -3.71 -8.16 -6.89
CA PHE A 100 -4.41 -7.98 -5.62
C PHE A 100 -4.61 -9.34 -4.96
N LEU A 101 -3.74 -9.68 -4.00
CA LEU A 101 -3.70 -11.02 -3.39
C LEU A 101 -4.77 -11.23 -2.32
N ASP A 102 -5.19 -10.13 -1.69
CA ASP A 102 -6.27 -10.10 -0.70
C ASP A 102 -6.10 -11.21 0.36
N LEU A 103 -4.92 -11.16 1.01
CA LEU A 103 -4.40 -12.24 1.83
C LEU A 103 -5.33 -12.55 3.04
N PRO A 104 -5.67 -13.84 3.27
CA PRO A 104 -6.57 -14.28 4.35
C PRO A 104 -6.27 -13.69 5.74
N PHE A 105 -5.01 -13.49 6.11
CA PHE A 105 -4.66 -13.00 7.45
C PHE A 105 -5.31 -11.64 7.78
N TYR A 106 -5.57 -10.82 6.75
CA TYR A 106 -6.10 -9.46 6.88
C TYR A 106 -7.64 -9.41 6.87
N LYS A 107 -8.32 -10.47 6.42
CA LYS A 107 -9.79 -10.53 6.26
C LYS A 107 -10.52 -10.85 7.57
N THR A 108 -10.38 -9.99 8.58
CA THR A 108 -11.01 -10.24 9.89
C THR A 108 -12.21 -9.35 10.19
N GLY A 109 -12.33 -8.20 9.50
CA GLY A 109 -13.27 -7.14 9.90
C GLY A 109 -12.98 -6.56 11.30
N LYS A 110 -11.84 -6.92 11.91
CA LYS A 110 -11.44 -6.55 13.27
C LYS A 110 -10.05 -5.90 13.23
N ALA A 111 -9.77 -5.01 14.19
CA ALA A 111 -8.43 -4.43 14.33
C ALA A 111 -7.33 -5.51 14.51
N GLN A 112 -7.67 -6.63 15.14
CA GLN A 112 -6.81 -7.81 15.27
C GLN A 112 -6.86 -8.67 14.00
N LYS A 113 -5.68 -8.95 13.45
CA LYS A 113 -5.48 -9.78 12.25
C LYS A 113 -5.36 -11.25 12.64
N ASN A 114 -5.77 -12.15 11.76
CA ASN A 114 -5.60 -13.59 11.95
C ASN A 114 -4.10 -13.95 11.98
N PRO A 115 -3.73 -15.11 12.54
CA PRO A 115 -2.42 -15.71 12.31
C PRO A 115 -2.14 -15.85 10.81
N ILE A 116 -0.86 -15.84 10.45
CA ILE A 116 -0.42 -16.17 9.09
C ILE A 116 -0.80 -17.63 8.81
N SER A 117 -1.36 -17.88 7.63
CA SER A 117 -1.73 -19.22 7.15
C SER A 117 -0.90 -19.63 5.94
N ASP A 118 -0.86 -20.93 5.65
CA ASP A 118 -0.16 -21.47 4.48
C ASP A 118 -0.71 -20.91 3.16
N GLU A 119 -2.01 -20.58 3.12
CA GLU A 119 -2.64 -19.93 1.97
C GLU A 119 -2.11 -18.51 1.74
N ASP A 120 -1.74 -17.78 2.81
CA ASP A 120 -1.13 -16.46 2.67
C ASP A 120 0.25 -16.58 1.97
N ILE A 121 1.06 -17.54 2.42
CA ILE A 121 2.40 -17.82 1.91
C ILE A 121 2.33 -18.29 0.46
N LYS A 122 1.43 -19.25 0.19
CA LYS A 122 1.23 -19.82 -1.14
C LYS A 122 0.91 -18.74 -2.19
N ARG A 123 -0.02 -17.82 -1.91
CA ARG A 123 -0.39 -16.75 -2.86
C ARG A 123 0.76 -15.82 -3.20
N VAL A 124 1.58 -15.46 -2.19
CA VAL A 124 2.76 -14.63 -2.41
C VAL A 124 3.81 -15.40 -3.21
N LYS A 125 4.03 -16.68 -2.90
CA LYS A 125 4.96 -17.55 -3.64
C LYS A 125 4.55 -17.69 -5.10
N GLU A 126 3.28 -17.97 -5.37
CA GLU A 126 2.74 -18.13 -6.72
C GLU A 126 2.96 -16.86 -7.54
N LEU A 127 2.69 -15.67 -6.98
CA LEU A 127 2.94 -14.40 -7.66
C LEU A 127 4.42 -14.21 -7.99
N ILE A 128 5.31 -14.45 -7.02
CA ILE A 128 6.75 -14.29 -7.20
C ILE A 128 7.25 -15.27 -8.28
N LEU A 129 6.73 -16.50 -8.29
CA LEU A 129 7.09 -17.53 -9.27
C LEU A 129 6.53 -17.26 -10.67
N GLU A 130 5.37 -16.61 -10.78
CA GLU A 130 4.80 -16.15 -12.04
C GLU A 130 5.70 -15.09 -12.69
N ILE A 131 6.12 -14.09 -11.92
CA ILE A 131 6.89 -12.94 -12.42
C ILE A 131 8.38 -13.26 -12.58
N LYS A 132 8.97 -14.02 -11.65
CA LYS A 132 10.43 -14.28 -11.55
C LYS A 132 11.27 -13.00 -11.61
N PRO A 133 11.02 -12.03 -10.71
CA PRO A 133 11.62 -10.70 -10.80
C PRO A 133 13.13 -10.71 -10.54
N HIS A 134 13.85 -9.81 -11.22
CA HIS A 134 15.26 -9.53 -10.92
C HIS A 134 15.43 -8.68 -9.64
N GLN A 135 14.41 -7.89 -9.29
CA GLN A 135 14.43 -7.05 -8.10
C GLN A 135 13.05 -7.02 -7.44
N ILE A 136 13.01 -7.13 -6.12
CA ILE A 136 11.78 -7.03 -5.32
C ILE A 136 11.94 -5.90 -4.30
N PHE A 137 10.97 -4.99 -4.26
CA PHE A 137 10.86 -3.94 -3.26
C PHE A 137 9.75 -4.30 -2.26
N VAL A 138 10.10 -4.48 -0.99
CA VAL A 138 9.16 -4.86 0.07
C VAL A 138 9.22 -3.89 1.24
N ALA A 139 8.10 -3.67 1.92
CA ALA A 139 8.08 -2.85 3.12
C ALA A 139 8.86 -3.57 4.25
N GLY A 140 9.97 -2.96 4.71
CA GLY A 140 10.78 -3.44 5.84
C GLY A 140 10.40 -2.80 7.17
N ASP A 141 9.23 -2.17 7.24
CA ASP A 141 8.88 -1.30 8.35
C ASP A 141 8.39 -2.08 9.57
N LYS A 142 9.28 -2.27 10.55
CA LYS A 142 8.94 -2.84 11.86
C LYS A 142 8.20 -1.88 12.79
N ALA A 143 8.08 -0.60 12.42
CA ALA A 143 7.40 0.41 13.21
C ALA A 143 5.95 0.67 12.76
N ASP A 144 5.38 -0.24 11.96
CA ASP A 144 3.96 -0.17 11.60
C ASP A 144 3.10 -0.31 12.87
N PRO A 145 2.33 0.74 13.26
CA PRO A 145 1.51 0.73 14.47
C PRO A 145 0.47 -0.40 14.49
N HIS A 146 0.18 -1.01 13.34
CA HIS A 146 -0.82 -2.08 13.21
C HIS A 146 -0.23 -3.47 12.95
N GLY A 147 1.09 -3.60 12.82
CA GLY A 147 1.80 -4.87 12.58
C GLY A 147 1.48 -5.55 11.24
N THR A 148 0.83 -4.85 10.31
CA THR A 148 0.47 -5.38 8.99
C THR A 148 1.72 -5.54 8.13
N HIS A 149 2.61 -4.53 8.09
CA HIS A 149 3.88 -4.60 7.38
C HIS A 149 4.76 -5.73 7.90
N GLN A 150 4.79 -5.95 9.22
CA GLN A 150 5.54 -7.05 9.80
C GLN A 150 5.01 -8.41 9.32
N LYS A 151 3.70 -8.64 9.40
CA LYS A 151 3.09 -9.89 8.91
C LYS A 151 3.31 -10.09 7.41
N CYS A 152 3.15 -9.05 6.60
CA CYS A 152 3.45 -9.09 5.17
C CYS A 152 4.90 -9.46 4.88
N LEU A 153 5.85 -8.91 5.65
CA LEU A 153 7.28 -9.24 5.51
C LEU A 153 7.58 -10.68 5.95
N GLU A 154 6.94 -11.17 7.00
CA GLU A 154 7.04 -12.57 7.44
C GLU A 154 6.51 -13.53 6.36
N ILE A 155 5.32 -13.27 5.80
CA ILE A 155 4.74 -14.03 4.69
C ILE A 155 5.68 -14.02 3.48
N PHE A 156 6.19 -12.84 3.09
CA PHE A 156 7.13 -12.70 1.99
C PHE A 156 8.41 -13.52 2.21
N ARG A 157 8.97 -13.47 3.42
CA ARG A 157 10.17 -14.25 3.76
C ARG A 157 9.91 -15.75 3.67
N SER A 158 8.82 -16.24 4.23
CA SER A 158 8.45 -17.65 4.12
C SER A 158 8.27 -18.07 2.66
N ALA A 159 7.55 -17.28 1.87
CA ALA A 159 7.32 -17.56 0.45
C ALA A 159 8.61 -17.58 -0.36
N PHE A 160 9.52 -16.63 -0.12
CA PHE A 160 10.80 -16.58 -0.83
C PHE A 160 11.76 -17.69 -0.37
N GLN A 161 11.76 -18.04 0.92
CA GLN A 161 12.53 -19.17 1.44
C GLN A 161 12.09 -20.49 0.80
N GLU A 162 10.78 -20.71 0.65
CA GLU A 162 10.28 -21.90 -0.06
C GLU A 162 10.78 -21.99 -1.51
N LEU A 163 10.89 -20.86 -2.23
CA LEU A 163 11.46 -20.85 -3.58
C LEU A 163 12.94 -21.23 -3.59
N ILE A 164 13.71 -20.81 -2.58
CA ILE A 164 15.10 -21.20 -2.38
C ILE A 164 15.18 -22.71 -2.11
N ASP A 165 14.38 -23.21 -1.18
CA ASP A 165 14.35 -24.63 -0.78
C ASP A 165 13.91 -25.54 -1.95
N GLU A 166 13.02 -25.03 -2.82
CA GLU A 166 12.60 -25.65 -4.09
C GLU A 166 13.65 -25.54 -5.21
N ASN A 167 14.83 -24.97 -4.95
CA ASN A 167 15.94 -24.78 -5.89
C ASN A 167 15.57 -23.98 -7.15
N GLN A 168 14.75 -22.94 -7.00
CA GLN A 168 14.42 -22.02 -8.09
C GLN A 168 15.64 -21.15 -8.45
N LYS A 169 16.49 -21.59 -9.38
CA LYS A 169 17.80 -20.96 -9.70
C LYS A 169 17.78 -19.44 -9.89
N TRP A 170 16.71 -18.88 -10.45
CA TRP A 170 16.61 -17.44 -10.72
C TRP A 170 16.61 -16.59 -9.44
N VAL A 171 16.28 -17.17 -8.28
CA VAL A 171 16.27 -16.45 -7.00
C VAL A 171 17.66 -15.99 -6.57
N GLU A 172 18.73 -16.66 -7.03
CA GLU A 172 20.12 -16.29 -6.74
C GLU A 172 20.48 -14.92 -7.34
N ASP A 173 19.86 -14.58 -8.48
CA ASP A 173 20.04 -13.32 -9.19
C ASP A 173 19.01 -12.25 -8.77
N CYS A 174 18.05 -12.58 -7.91
CA CYS A 174 16.99 -11.67 -7.47
C CYS A 174 17.44 -10.81 -6.26
N TRP A 175 17.48 -9.49 -6.44
CA TRP A 175 17.81 -8.57 -5.35
C TRP A 175 16.58 -8.10 -4.59
N ILE A 176 16.61 -8.20 -3.26
CA ILE A 176 15.47 -7.81 -2.43
C ILE A 176 15.84 -6.58 -1.61
N TRP A 177 15.06 -5.52 -1.80
CA TRP A 177 15.24 -4.21 -1.20
C TRP A 177 14.09 -3.89 -0.24
N GLN A 178 14.43 -3.54 0.99
CA GLN A 178 13.48 -3.09 1.99
C GLN A 178 13.41 -1.56 2.00
N TYR A 179 12.21 -1.02 1.82
CA TYR A 179 11.90 0.40 2.03
C TYR A 179 11.12 0.61 3.32
N ARG A 180 11.12 1.85 3.84
CA ARG A 180 10.34 2.21 5.04
C ARG A 180 9.08 3.02 4.70
N GLY A 181 8.13 3.03 5.63
CA GLY A 181 6.96 3.90 5.58
C GLY A 181 7.30 5.35 5.96
N ALA A 182 6.30 6.23 5.94
CA ALA A 182 6.51 7.67 6.14
C ALA A 182 6.89 8.08 7.59
N TRP A 183 6.97 7.14 8.53
CA TRP A 183 7.15 7.41 9.96
C TRP A 183 8.62 7.44 10.40
N LEU A 184 9.42 6.48 9.93
CA LEU A 184 10.83 6.33 10.29
C LEU A 184 11.62 5.97 9.05
N GLU A 185 12.85 6.48 8.94
CA GLU A 185 13.80 6.09 7.91
C GLU A 185 14.91 5.22 8.51
N TRP A 186 15.65 4.52 7.65
CA TRP A 186 16.87 3.82 8.06
C TRP A 186 17.93 4.79 8.61
N PRO A 187 18.67 4.40 9.68
CA PRO A 187 19.93 5.05 10.02
C PRO A 187 20.87 5.04 8.81
N ILE A 188 21.63 6.11 8.62
CA ILE A 188 22.43 6.31 7.40
C ILE A 188 23.47 5.20 7.17
N ASP A 189 24.01 4.62 8.25
CA ASP A 189 24.95 3.50 8.25
C ASP A 189 24.31 2.15 7.88
N GLU A 190 22.97 2.06 7.93
CA GLU A 190 22.22 0.88 7.49
C GLU A 190 21.74 0.97 6.03
N ILE A 191 21.85 2.14 5.39
CA ILE A 191 21.39 2.34 4.01
C ILE A 191 22.39 1.67 3.06
N GLU A 192 21.91 0.74 2.24
CA GLU A 192 22.74 0.01 1.27
C GLU A 192 22.51 0.47 -0.17
N MET A 193 21.39 1.13 -0.43
CA MET A 193 21.12 1.82 -1.69
C MET A 193 20.35 3.11 -1.41
N ALA A 194 20.86 4.22 -1.93
CA ALA A 194 20.17 5.51 -1.93
C ALA A 194 19.89 5.93 -3.37
N VAL A 195 18.63 6.24 -3.66
CA VAL A 195 18.16 6.64 -4.99
C VAL A 195 17.82 8.14 -4.91
N PRO A 196 18.68 9.03 -5.43
CA PRO A 196 18.44 10.47 -5.39
C PRO A 196 17.24 10.83 -6.24
N LEU A 197 16.44 11.81 -5.86
CA LEU A 197 15.25 12.28 -6.58
C LEU A 197 15.42 13.75 -6.96
N SER A 198 15.08 14.06 -8.21
CA SER A 198 14.92 15.42 -8.72
C SER A 198 13.63 16.09 -8.19
N PRO A 199 13.51 17.43 -8.27
CA PRO A 199 12.26 18.12 -7.92
C PRO A 199 11.03 17.59 -8.66
N ASP A 200 11.17 17.27 -9.94
CA ASP A 200 10.08 16.72 -10.77
C ASP A 200 9.67 15.33 -10.30
N GLU A 201 10.62 14.48 -9.92
CA GLU A 201 10.31 13.15 -9.38
C GLU A 201 9.63 13.22 -8.01
N VAL A 202 10.02 14.17 -7.16
CA VAL A 202 9.33 14.44 -5.89
C VAL A 202 7.89 14.92 -6.14
N ALA A 203 7.69 15.83 -7.09
CA ALA A 203 6.36 16.31 -7.47
C ALA A 203 5.47 15.19 -8.05
N LYS A 204 6.04 14.32 -8.90
CA LYS A 204 5.36 13.12 -9.41
C LYS A 204 5.01 12.16 -8.26
N LYS A 205 5.93 11.90 -7.33
CA LYS A 205 5.66 11.04 -6.16
C LYS A 205 4.53 11.60 -5.31
N ARG A 206 4.53 12.91 -5.04
CA ARG A 206 3.45 13.59 -4.32
C ARG A 206 2.10 13.41 -5.02
N SER A 207 2.08 13.55 -6.34
CA SER A 207 0.88 13.36 -7.16
C SER A 207 0.37 11.91 -7.15
N ALA A 208 1.27 10.93 -7.09
CA ALA A 208 0.93 9.51 -6.93
C ALA A 208 0.33 9.22 -5.55
N ILE A 209 0.91 9.78 -4.48
CA ILE A 209 0.34 9.71 -3.12
C ILE A 209 -1.08 10.31 -3.13
N PHE A 210 -1.29 11.39 -3.89
CA PHE A 210 -2.61 11.99 -4.03
C PHE A 210 -3.62 11.15 -4.81
N LYS A 211 -3.27 9.99 -5.36
CA LYS A 211 -4.29 9.07 -5.90
C LYS A 211 -4.99 8.25 -4.82
N HIS A 212 -4.46 8.24 -3.60
CA HIS A 212 -5.05 7.58 -2.42
C HIS A 212 -5.91 8.52 -1.59
N GLU A 213 -7.04 8.96 -2.14
CA GLU A 213 -7.89 10.01 -1.58
C GLU A 213 -8.33 9.81 -0.13
N SER A 214 -8.83 8.62 0.21
CA SER A 214 -9.26 8.28 1.57
C SER A 214 -8.12 8.29 2.60
N GLN A 215 -6.86 8.33 2.15
CA GLN A 215 -5.68 8.30 3.02
C GLN A 215 -4.98 9.66 3.16
N LYS A 216 -5.44 10.69 2.44
CA LYS A 216 -4.75 11.99 2.38
C LYS A 216 -4.84 12.79 3.68
N ASN A 217 -6.03 12.85 4.27
CA ASN A 217 -6.41 13.84 5.29
C ASN A 217 -6.44 13.22 6.69
N GLY A 218 -5.29 12.68 7.13
CA GLY A 218 -5.20 11.91 8.36
C GLY A 218 -5.78 10.51 8.16
N GLY A 219 -4.92 9.50 8.28
CA GLY A 219 -5.40 8.10 8.25
C GLY A 219 -6.42 7.87 9.37
N VAL A 220 -7.25 6.84 9.23
CA VAL A 220 -8.16 6.38 10.31
C VAL A 220 -7.42 6.18 11.63
N PHE A 221 -6.13 5.86 11.54
CA PHE A 221 -5.22 5.74 12.66
C PHE A 221 -4.11 6.79 12.53
N PRO A 222 -4.34 8.03 13.02
CA PRO A 222 -3.29 9.02 13.08
C PRO A 222 -2.28 8.59 14.14
N GLY A 223 -0.99 8.55 13.78
CA GLY A 223 0.09 8.51 14.76
C GLY A 223 0.25 9.89 15.44
N ASP A 224 1.31 10.05 16.24
CA ASP A 224 1.55 11.28 17.01
C ASP A 224 1.90 12.51 16.14
N ASP A 225 2.18 12.31 14.85
CA ASP A 225 2.51 13.38 13.91
C ASP A 225 1.27 13.82 13.10
N ALA A 226 0.79 15.03 13.38
CA ALA A 226 -0.41 15.64 12.79
C ALA A 226 -0.28 16.03 11.31
N ARG A 227 0.92 15.98 10.72
CA ARG A 227 1.14 16.33 9.31
C ARG A 227 0.37 15.41 8.36
N ALA A 228 0.20 15.83 7.11
CA ALA A 228 -0.36 14.94 6.09
C ALA A 228 0.65 13.85 5.69
N PHE A 229 0.16 12.70 5.20
CA PHE A 229 1.05 11.58 4.81
C PHE A 229 2.10 12.00 3.77
N TRP A 230 1.71 12.81 2.79
CA TRP A 230 2.61 13.28 1.73
C TRP A 230 3.72 14.18 2.26
N GLU A 231 3.42 15.04 3.26
CA GLU A 231 4.39 15.93 3.89
C GLU A 231 5.44 15.11 4.65
N ARG A 232 5.00 14.11 5.41
CA ARG A 232 5.91 13.20 6.11
C ARG A 232 6.81 12.43 5.14
N ALA A 233 6.21 11.86 4.09
CA ALA A 233 6.96 11.10 3.09
C ALA A 233 8.02 11.95 2.38
N GLU A 234 7.69 13.20 2.03
CA GLU A 234 8.61 14.12 1.36
C GLU A 234 9.70 14.63 2.31
N ASP A 235 9.33 15.07 3.51
CA ASP A 235 10.27 15.55 4.53
C ASP A 235 11.27 14.47 4.92
N ARG A 236 10.81 13.21 5.04
CA ARG A 236 11.69 12.05 5.27
C ARG A 236 12.74 11.92 4.18
N ASN A 237 12.33 11.91 2.90
CA ASN A 237 13.29 11.77 1.81
C ASN A 237 14.21 12.99 1.67
N ARG A 238 13.72 14.20 1.97
CA ARG A 238 14.55 15.41 1.98
C ARG A 238 15.64 15.32 3.04
N LYS A 239 15.29 14.92 4.27
CA LYS A 239 16.24 14.70 5.36
C LYS A 239 17.33 13.69 4.99
N THR A 240 16.97 12.60 4.32
CA THR A 240 17.97 11.64 3.80
C THR A 240 18.97 12.32 2.86
N ALA A 241 18.49 13.11 1.90
CA ALA A 241 19.38 13.84 0.97
C ALA A 241 20.24 14.89 1.69
N GLU A 242 19.69 15.62 2.65
CA GLU A 242 20.43 16.60 3.47
C GLU A 242 21.55 15.93 4.27
N LEU A 243 21.29 14.77 4.88
CA LEU A 243 22.31 14.01 5.60
C LEU A 243 23.45 13.55 4.67
N TYR A 244 23.13 13.06 3.47
CA TYR A 244 24.16 12.71 2.48
C TYR A 244 24.97 13.92 2.01
N ASN A 245 24.32 15.08 1.83
CA ASN A 245 25.01 16.33 1.49
C ASN A 245 25.97 16.77 2.61
N GLN A 246 25.55 16.67 3.88
CA GLN A 246 26.43 16.96 5.03
C GLN A 246 27.65 16.02 5.11
N LEU A 247 27.56 14.81 4.56
CA LEU A 247 28.69 13.88 4.41
C LEU A 247 29.57 14.16 3.18
N GLY A 248 29.26 15.19 2.39
CA GLY A 248 30.01 15.61 1.22
C GLY A 248 29.58 14.97 -0.10
N LEU A 249 28.43 14.29 -0.14
CA LEU A 249 27.84 13.81 -1.41
C LEU A 249 27.08 14.92 -2.15
N PRO A 250 26.78 14.76 -3.45
CA PRO A 250 26.05 15.76 -4.21
C PRO A 250 24.67 16.09 -3.62
N GLU A 251 24.27 17.35 -3.77
CA GLU A 251 22.97 17.84 -3.34
C GLU A 251 21.85 17.33 -4.25
N TYR A 252 20.77 16.83 -3.64
CA TYR A 252 19.54 16.41 -4.32
C TYR A 252 18.32 16.91 -3.55
N GLN A 253 17.18 17.05 -4.23
CA GLN A 253 15.94 17.51 -3.60
C GLN A 253 15.46 16.54 -2.51
N ALA A 254 15.63 15.24 -2.76
CA ALA A 254 15.26 14.18 -1.84
C ALA A 254 16.01 12.88 -2.22
N ALA A 255 16.00 11.87 -1.34
CA ALA A 255 16.55 10.55 -1.64
C ALA A 255 15.69 9.44 -1.02
N GLU A 256 15.48 8.36 -1.77
CA GLU A 256 14.87 7.12 -1.25
C GLU A 256 15.95 6.18 -0.75
N ALA A 257 15.77 5.64 0.45
CA ALA A 257 16.71 4.74 1.08
C ALA A 257 16.19 3.30 1.09
N PHE A 258 17.10 2.37 0.82
CA PHE A 258 16.80 0.94 0.82
C PHE A 258 17.88 0.17 1.57
N LYS A 259 17.43 -0.88 2.27
CA LYS A 259 18.29 -1.87 2.92
C LYS A 259 18.13 -3.22 2.26
N ARG A 260 19.21 -3.92 1.96
CA ARG A 260 19.15 -5.22 1.30
C ARG A 260 18.64 -6.28 2.27
N LEU A 261 17.62 -7.03 1.86
CA LEU A 261 17.23 -8.25 2.54
C LEU A 261 18.03 -9.42 1.96
N ARG A 262 18.69 -10.18 2.84
CA ARG A 262 19.47 -11.37 2.50
C ARG A 262 18.78 -12.61 3.07
N PHE A 263 18.91 -13.72 2.34
CA PHE A 263 18.46 -15.05 2.72
C PHE A 263 19.70 -15.94 2.90
#